data_AF-E7EII9-F1
#
_entry.id   AF-E7EII9-F1
#
_cell.length_a   1.000
_cell.length_b   1.000
_cell.length_c   1.000
_cell.angle_alpha   90.00
_cell.angle_beta   90.00
_cell.angle_gamma   90.00
#
_symmetry.space_group_name_H-M   'P 1'
#
loop_
_entity.id
_entity.type
_entity.pdbx_description
1 polymer ?
#
loop_
_entity_poly.entity_id
_entity_poly.type
_entity_poly.pdbx_seq_one_letter_code
_entity_poly.pdbx_strand_id
1 'polypeptide(L)'
;MPVNNDKITTIDCFPNDNISRVVYRYGGLVRNEDNDSTNPFVEVLLIEIRKSDQWLFLDKCSTFLVPVLDLDAVQHGSIWDGNVLTDQSYRFSGKLITKRFSFDFTNNKPKNIKLTDRIPNTSDYYIPLKNYFLPNKVDYVLQGYPFTKYTNDSYRKVNHCLMHSNDGTQVITSSIHVLHSLFVNRKDIRGLLLGTSSQSIINRFLESYTTEIVDDNVEYKIKIRKPYEDIGETAIIFLANLALNPYVQTIVDKIQRSMEITEFNHLQQGTGKRYPIVFPPHPTKLFLEAEGIWLDDNKTRFFITRVKKFDPINDHMIDVNKDLTNTISKPDEKNPRPREKSQNKNEHINTQKPPSRTSGEYRKRSEVETGNTQGILKYSFNEPTDDPIEVGASNQPYSDKSEEVETSSDEPYGNQNTKIKKSETTDTPPSRDERFDIQYIIQSLQELASEMGSPLEHLSAINEHGEMIASINLLQIKKLVPEPKHPSWIDYDKGRKLLFLKLDLKDQNGFSYLIDIHKNKNHEAFCAFLIFTQNKLTSEQIKKICIELENAKGIKKWALYCDSFIHKMIAIKHLYATPDEWKNRFKNLFISLQKDKS
;
A
#
# COMPACT_ATOMS: atom_id res chain seq x y z
N MET A 1 19.18 -9.63 27.96
CA MET A 1 19.58 -9.27 26.59
C MET A 1 18.37 -8.66 25.89
N PRO A 2 18.44 -7.42 25.38
CA PRO A 2 17.28 -6.78 24.77
C PRO A 2 17.06 -7.30 23.35
N VAL A 3 15.82 -7.71 23.08
CA VAL A 3 15.33 -8.19 21.79
C VAL A 3 15.03 -6.99 20.89
N ASN A 4 15.50 -7.07 19.65
CA ASN A 4 15.64 -6.02 18.64
C ASN A 4 14.37 -5.22 18.29
N ASN A 5 14.61 -3.95 17.94
CA ASN A 5 13.70 -2.98 17.35
C ASN A 5 13.00 -3.49 16.06
N ASP A 6 11.74 -3.08 15.89
CA ASP A 6 10.94 -3.21 14.66
C ASP A 6 11.75 -2.78 13.42
N LYS A 7 12.07 -3.74 12.54
CA LYS A 7 12.88 -3.51 11.34
C LYS A 7 11.98 -3.05 10.19
N ILE A 8 12.03 -1.76 9.86
CA ILE A 8 11.42 -1.21 8.65
C ILE A 8 12.49 -1.21 7.55
N THR A 9 12.27 -1.94 6.45
CA THR A 9 13.08 -1.77 5.23
C THR A 9 12.43 -0.74 4.32
N THR A 10 13.12 0.36 4.08
CA THR A 10 12.83 1.31 3.00
C THR A 10 13.99 1.32 2.01
N ILE A 11 13.86 2.03 0.89
CA ILE A 11 14.99 2.31 -0.02
C ILE A 11 16.18 2.95 0.74
N ASP A 12 15.92 3.66 1.84
CA ASP A 12 16.93 4.30 2.70
C ASP A 12 17.85 3.29 3.39
N CYS A 13 17.48 2.01 3.42
CA CYS A 13 18.33 0.94 3.91
C CYS A 13 19.37 0.47 2.88
N PHE A 14 19.41 1.04 1.66
CA PHE A 14 20.50 0.78 0.72
C PHE A 14 21.84 1.05 1.40
N PRO A 15 22.86 0.21 1.16
CA PRO A 15 24.14 0.33 1.86
C PRO A 15 24.74 1.73 1.63
N ASN A 16 24.87 2.51 2.70
CA ASN A 16 25.57 3.78 2.68
C ASN A 16 27.08 3.53 2.82
N ASP A 17 27.68 3.02 1.76
CA ASP A 17 29.12 2.79 1.63
C ASP A 17 29.67 3.43 0.36
N ASN A 18 30.99 3.45 0.20
CA ASN A 18 31.63 4.03 -0.99
C ASN A 18 31.70 3.03 -2.16
N ILE A 19 30.76 2.10 -2.27
CA ILE A 19 30.78 1.02 -3.26
C ILE A 19 29.70 1.26 -4.32
N SER A 20 30.14 1.37 -5.56
CA SER A 20 29.28 1.43 -6.74
C SER A 20 28.70 0.05 -7.05
N ARG A 21 27.37 -0.05 -7.19
CA ARG A 21 26.64 -1.27 -7.50
C ARG A 21 25.65 -1.06 -8.62
N VAL A 22 25.48 -2.06 -9.46
CA VAL A 22 24.38 -2.11 -10.43
C VAL A 22 23.27 -3.01 -9.92
N VAL A 23 22.03 -2.55 -10.08
CA VAL A 23 20.84 -3.39 -9.97
C VAL A 23 20.81 -4.32 -11.16
N TYR A 24 21.21 -5.56 -10.95
CA TYR A 24 21.43 -6.50 -12.04
C TYR A 24 20.24 -7.40 -12.31
N ARG A 25 19.47 -7.83 -11.29
CA ARG A 25 18.26 -8.65 -11.52
C ARG A 25 17.24 -8.57 -10.39
N TYR A 26 15.99 -8.87 -10.74
CA TYR A 26 14.94 -9.21 -9.79
C TYR A 26 14.92 -10.72 -9.51
N GLY A 27 14.71 -11.06 -8.25
CA GLY A 27 14.53 -12.41 -7.72
C GLY A 27 13.07 -12.66 -7.32
N GLY A 28 12.87 -13.53 -6.32
CA GLY A 28 11.54 -13.83 -5.79
C GLY A 28 10.98 -12.71 -4.91
N LEU A 29 9.65 -12.69 -4.75
CA LEU A 29 8.99 -11.89 -3.73
C LEU A 29 9.00 -12.60 -2.38
N VAL A 30 9.18 -11.83 -1.31
CA VAL A 30 9.19 -12.30 0.08
C VAL A 30 8.14 -11.53 0.88
N ARG A 31 7.45 -12.21 1.79
CA ARG A 31 6.52 -11.56 2.72
C ARG A 31 7.27 -10.57 3.62
N ASN A 32 6.64 -9.44 3.91
CA ASN A 32 7.09 -8.55 4.97
C ASN A 32 6.55 -9.09 6.30
N GLU A 33 7.37 -9.86 7.03
CA GLU A 33 6.93 -10.57 8.25
C GLU A 33 6.89 -9.67 9.50
N ASP A 34 7.56 -8.51 9.48
CA ASP A 34 7.85 -7.70 10.67
C ASP A 34 7.08 -6.35 10.74
N ASN A 35 6.17 -6.05 9.81
CA ASN A 35 5.40 -4.79 9.81
C ASN A 35 3.93 -4.99 9.46
N ASP A 36 3.06 -4.08 9.95
CA ASP A 36 1.66 -3.90 9.50
C ASP A 36 1.55 -3.51 7.99
N SER A 37 2.67 -3.49 7.26
CA SER A 37 2.74 -3.23 5.82
C SER A 37 2.49 -4.52 5.03
N THR A 38 1.39 -4.55 4.29
CA THR A 38 1.00 -5.67 3.40
C THR A 38 1.83 -5.75 2.12
N ASN A 39 2.70 -4.78 1.84
CA ASN A 39 3.50 -4.77 0.61
C ASN A 39 4.67 -5.76 0.70
N PRO A 40 4.78 -6.72 -0.23
CA PRO A 40 5.89 -7.66 -0.25
C PRO A 40 7.21 -6.99 -0.67
N PHE A 41 8.31 -7.62 -0.29
CA PHE A 41 9.64 -7.28 -0.78
C PHE A 41 9.96 -8.06 -2.05
N VAL A 42 10.79 -7.49 -2.91
CA VAL A 42 11.42 -8.18 -4.05
C VAL A 42 12.90 -8.34 -3.74
N GLU A 43 13.43 -9.52 -3.98
CA GLU A 43 14.87 -9.72 -3.99
C GLU A 43 15.50 -8.98 -5.17
N VAL A 44 16.49 -8.15 -4.91
CA VAL A 44 17.25 -7.45 -5.93
C VAL A 44 18.70 -7.90 -5.85
N LEU A 45 19.21 -8.42 -6.97
CA LEU A 45 20.62 -8.77 -7.11
C LEU A 45 21.41 -7.51 -7.42
N LEU A 46 22.28 -7.13 -6.50
CA LEU A 46 23.26 -6.06 -6.68
C LEU A 46 24.62 -6.68 -7.00
N ILE A 47 25.32 -6.09 -7.97
CA ILE A 47 26.69 -6.49 -8.34
C ILE A 47 27.59 -5.26 -8.27
N GLU A 48 28.75 -5.37 -7.61
CA GLU A 48 29.72 -4.29 -7.56
C GLU A 48 30.33 -3.99 -8.94
N ILE A 49 30.53 -2.70 -9.23
CA ILE A 49 31.18 -2.20 -10.45
C ILE A 49 32.40 -1.32 -10.11
N ARG A 50 33.45 -1.31 -10.95
CA ARG A 50 34.50 -0.27 -10.84
C ARG A 50 34.02 1.00 -11.52
N LYS A 51 34.55 2.15 -11.09
CA LYS A 51 34.39 3.48 -11.71
C LYS A 51 34.69 3.56 -13.23
N SER A 52 35.18 2.48 -13.85
CA SER A 52 35.53 2.41 -15.27
C SER A 52 34.56 1.56 -16.12
N ASP A 53 33.30 1.37 -15.71
CA ASP A 53 32.15 0.84 -16.50
C ASP A 53 32.32 -0.51 -17.24
N GLN A 54 33.47 -1.16 -17.14
CA GLN A 54 33.84 -2.25 -18.04
C GLN A 54 33.76 -3.64 -17.41
N TRP A 55 33.70 -3.76 -16.07
CA TRP A 55 33.79 -5.07 -15.40
C TRP A 55 32.83 -5.18 -14.22
N LEU A 56 31.90 -6.14 -14.32
CA LEU A 56 31.09 -6.63 -13.20
C LEU A 56 31.94 -7.55 -12.31
N PHE A 57 32.01 -7.29 -11.00
CA PHE A 57 32.57 -8.27 -10.06
C PHE A 57 31.52 -9.32 -9.74
N LEU A 58 31.39 -10.33 -10.60
CA LEU A 58 30.43 -11.42 -10.39
C LEU A 58 30.63 -12.13 -9.04
N ASP A 59 31.85 -12.16 -8.52
CA ASP A 59 32.16 -12.78 -7.21
C ASP A 59 31.78 -11.90 -6.00
N LYS A 60 31.42 -10.63 -6.25
CA LYS A 60 30.97 -9.65 -5.26
C LYS A 60 29.53 -9.22 -5.53
N CYS A 61 28.61 -10.08 -5.12
CA CYS A 61 27.18 -9.86 -5.29
C CYS A 61 26.43 -9.95 -3.95
N SER A 62 25.35 -9.21 -3.84
CA SER A 62 24.48 -9.24 -2.66
C SER A 62 23.02 -9.23 -3.08
N THR A 63 22.18 -9.98 -2.37
CA THR A 63 20.73 -9.90 -2.53
C THR A 63 20.19 -8.92 -1.50
N PHE A 64 19.49 -7.89 -1.96
CA PHE A 64 18.89 -6.85 -1.14
C PHE A 64 17.37 -6.89 -1.26
N LEU A 65 16.64 -6.77 -0.15
CA LEU A 65 15.18 -6.75 -0.16
C LEU A 65 14.67 -5.33 -0.40
N VAL A 66 13.92 -5.14 -1.48
CA VAL A 66 13.34 -3.83 -1.85
C VAL A 66 11.82 -3.89 -1.79
N PRO A 67 11.13 -2.93 -1.17
CA PRO A 67 9.67 -2.84 -1.27
C PRO A 67 9.22 -2.78 -2.73
N VAL A 68 8.18 -3.51 -3.13
CA VAL A 68 7.64 -3.44 -4.51
C VAL A 68 7.34 -1.99 -4.94
N LEU A 69 6.91 -1.15 -3.99
CA LEU A 69 6.58 0.25 -4.25
C LEU A 69 7.81 1.11 -4.60
N ASP A 70 9.03 0.66 -4.30
CA ASP A 70 10.27 1.41 -4.55
C ASP A 70 11.04 0.90 -5.78
N LEU A 71 10.46 -0.04 -6.54
CA LEU A 71 11.04 -0.54 -7.80
C LEU A 71 11.26 0.55 -8.85
N ASP A 72 10.53 1.68 -8.79
CA ASP A 72 10.75 2.81 -9.69
C ASP A 72 12.17 3.40 -9.58
N ALA A 73 12.79 3.32 -8.40
CA ALA A 73 14.17 3.74 -8.18
C ALA A 73 15.16 2.60 -8.45
N VAL A 74 14.75 1.36 -8.21
CA VAL A 74 15.60 0.15 -8.30
C VAL A 74 15.32 -0.59 -9.62
N GLN A 75 15.49 0.11 -10.73
CA GLN A 75 15.29 -0.44 -12.06
C GLN A 75 16.48 -1.30 -12.50
N HIS A 76 16.23 -2.33 -13.31
CA HIS A 76 17.31 -3.13 -13.88
C HIS A 76 18.26 -2.25 -14.70
N GLY A 77 19.56 -2.32 -14.38
CA GLY A 77 20.62 -1.50 -14.95
C GLY A 77 20.84 -0.16 -14.26
N SER A 78 20.05 0.20 -13.23
CA SER A 78 20.33 1.39 -12.41
C SER A 78 21.63 1.22 -11.61
N ILE A 79 22.43 2.27 -11.54
CA ILE A 79 23.71 2.31 -10.83
C ILE A 79 23.54 3.13 -9.54
N TRP A 80 24.03 2.58 -8.43
CA TRP A 80 23.99 3.15 -7.10
C TRP A 80 25.41 3.28 -6.55
N ASP A 81 25.81 4.50 -6.17
CA ASP A 81 27.06 4.77 -5.45
C ASP A 81 26.73 4.83 -3.96
N GLY A 82 26.95 3.72 -3.25
CA GLY A 82 26.42 3.55 -1.91
C GLY A 82 24.89 3.59 -1.90
N ASN A 83 24.33 4.58 -1.21
CA ASN A 83 22.89 4.83 -1.14
C ASN A 83 22.41 5.94 -2.09
N VAL A 84 23.26 6.39 -3.02
CA VAL A 84 22.94 7.43 -3.99
C VAL A 84 22.67 6.81 -5.35
N LEU A 85 21.45 6.97 -5.86
CA LEU A 85 21.10 6.60 -7.23
C LEU A 85 21.77 7.58 -8.20
N THR A 86 22.50 7.04 -9.18
CA THR A 86 23.14 7.84 -10.22
C THR A 86 22.22 8.03 -11.44
N ASP A 87 22.48 9.08 -12.22
CA ASP A 87 21.81 9.33 -13.51
C ASP A 87 22.23 8.36 -14.63
N GLN A 88 23.22 7.51 -14.39
CA GLN A 88 23.77 6.60 -15.38
C GLN A 88 23.07 5.23 -15.34
N SER A 89 22.90 4.66 -16.53
CA SER A 89 22.48 3.26 -16.70
C SER A 89 23.68 2.43 -17.09
N TYR A 90 23.78 1.22 -16.52
CA TYR A 90 24.81 0.26 -16.88
C TYR A 90 24.73 -0.08 -18.38
N ARG A 91 25.84 0.14 -19.09
CA ARG A 91 25.88 0.10 -20.57
C ARG A 91 26.06 -1.30 -21.15
N PHE A 92 26.19 -2.34 -20.32
CA PHE A 92 26.42 -3.72 -20.76
C PHE A 92 27.56 -3.84 -21.79
N SER A 93 28.72 -3.25 -21.48
CA SER A 93 29.88 -3.18 -22.38
C SER A 93 29.56 -2.54 -23.75
N GLY A 94 28.72 -1.50 -23.75
CA GLY A 94 28.32 -0.75 -24.95
C GLY A 94 27.23 -1.43 -25.79
N LYS A 95 26.63 -2.52 -25.31
CA LYS A 95 25.57 -3.27 -26.02
C LYS A 95 24.17 -2.73 -25.79
N LEU A 96 24.00 -1.84 -24.81
CA LEU A 96 22.70 -1.25 -24.50
C LEU A 96 22.23 -0.35 -25.67
N ILE A 97 21.04 -0.64 -26.20
CA ILE A 97 20.42 0.13 -27.28
C ILE A 97 18.95 0.42 -26.98
N THR A 98 18.42 1.48 -27.58
CA THR A 98 16.98 1.81 -27.56
C THR A 98 16.29 1.26 -28.81
N LYS A 99 15.15 0.60 -28.62
CA LYS A 99 14.31 0.05 -29.70
C LYS A 99 12.83 0.30 -29.44
N ARG A 100 12.08 0.39 -30.53
CA ARG A 100 10.61 0.49 -30.52
C ARG A 100 10.03 -0.82 -31.02
N PHE A 101 9.00 -1.29 -30.34
CA PHE A 101 8.29 -2.52 -30.68
C PHE A 101 6.80 -2.25 -30.75
N SER A 102 6.16 -2.90 -31.73
CA SER A 102 4.71 -3.00 -31.84
C SER A 102 4.34 -4.46 -31.72
N PHE A 103 3.31 -4.77 -30.94
CA PHE A 103 2.82 -6.11 -30.69
C PHE A 103 1.34 -6.22 -31.05
N ASP A 104 0.98 -7.36 -31.63
CA ASP A 104 -0.39 -7.80 -31.83
C ASP A 104 -0.62 -9.11 -31.04
N PHE A 105 -1.27 -8.95 -29.88
CA PHE A 105 -1.57 -10.03 -28.95
C PHE A 105 -2.82 -10.84 -29.33
N THR A 106 -3.59 -10.41 -30.34
CA THR A 106 -4.70 -11.23 -30.86
C THR A 106 -4.17 -12.51 -31.50
N ASN A 107 -3.05 -12.38 -32.23
CA ASN A 107 -2.39 -13.47 -32.95
C ASN A 107 -1.25 -14.11 -32.13
N ASN A 108 -0.52 -13.30 -31.33
CA ASN A 108 0.66 -13.75 -30.61
C ASN A 108 0.58 -13.44 -29.11
N LYS A 109 -0.20 -14.24 -28.37
CA LYS A 109 -0.34 -14.07 -26.93
C LYS A 109 1.01 -14.18 -26.20
N PRO A 110 1.29 -13.31 -25.21
CA PRO A 110 2.49 -13.40 -24.38
C PRO A 110 2.61 -14.76 -23.70
N LYS A 111 3.84 -15.25 -23.56
CA LYS A 111 4.17 -16.55 -22.95
C LYS A 111 5.04 -16.35 -21.71
N ASN A 112 4.84 -17.20 -20.72
CA ASN A 112 5.72 -17.26 -19.56
C ASN A 112 6.90 -18.17 -19.90
N ILE A 113 8.12 -17.71 -19.67
CA ILE A 113 9.34 -18.50 -19.82
C ILE A 113 10.23 -18.33 -18.58
N LYS A 114 11.09 -19.32 -18.35
CA LYS A 114 12.15 -19.31 -17.35
C LYS A 114 13.53 -19.33 -18.01
N LEU A 115 14.56 -19.03 -17.23
CA LEU A 115 15.95 -19.10 -17.71
C LEU A 115 16.36 -20.51 -18.17
N THR A 116 15.70 -21.53 -17.66
CA THR A 116 15.95 -22.94 -18.00
C THR A 116 15.22 -23.41 -19.24
N ASP A 117 14.35 -22.58 -19.84
CA ASP A 117 13.52 -23.01 -20.95
C ASP A 117 14.29 -22.92 -22.28
N ARG A 118 14.21 -24.01 -23.05
CA ARG A 118 14.82 -24.11 -24.37
C ARG A 118 13.87 -23.65 -25.47
N ILE A 119 14.45 -23.08 -26.52
CA ILE A 119 13.70 -22.78 -27.74
C ILE A 119 13.34 -24.11 -28.40
N PRO A 120 12.06 -24.33 -28.77
CA PRO A 120 11.62 -25.56 -29.41
C PRO A 120 12.51 -25.94 -30.59
N ASN A 121 12.87 -27.23 -30.69
CA ASN A 121 13.68 -27.80 -31.77
C ASN A 121 15.11 -27.24 -31.89
N THR A 122 15.63 -26.59 -30.84
CA THR A 122 17.03 -26.14 -30.79
C THR A 122 17.71 -26.60 -29.50
N SER A 123 19.04 -26.51 -29.45
CA SER A 123 19.80 -26.70 -28.21
C SER A 123 19.91 -25.41 -27.37
N ASP A 124 19.40 -24.29 -27.90
CA ASP A 124 19.56 -22.97 -27.30
C ASP A 124 18.46 -22.66 -26.28
N TYR A 125 18.84 -21.88 -25.27
CA TYR A 125 17.92 -21.31 -24.30
C TYR A 125 17.32 -20.00 -24.83
N TYR A 126 16.09 -19.68 -24.44
CA TYR A 126 15.51 -18.36 -24.76
C TYR A 126 16.39 -17.23 -24.23
N ILE A 127 16.94 -17.41 -23.02
CA ILE A 127 17.90 -16.51 -22.39
C ILE A 127 19.22 -17.27 -22.22
N PRO A 128 20.18 -17.10 -23.15
CA PRO A 128 21.44 -17.85 -23.09
C PRO A 128 22.25 -17.48 -21.84
N LEU A 129 22.45 -18.46 -20.95
CA LEU A 129 23.20 -18.28 -19.69
C LEU A 129 24.65 -17.79 -19.90
N LYS A 130 25.22 -17.99 -21.10
CA LYS A 130 26.57 -17.53 -21.48
C LYS A 130 26.62 -16.01 -21.75
N ASN A 131 25.52 -15.39 -22.19
CA ASN A 131 25.45 -13.97 -22.51
C ASN A 131 24.83 -13.13 -21.38
N TYR A 132 24.25 -13.81 -20.38
CA TYR A 132 23.50 -13.20 -19.30
C TYR A 132 23.85 -13.89 -17.98
N PHE A 133 25.01 -13.51 -17.42
CA PHE A 133 25.68 -14.18 -16.31
C PHE A 133 24.84 -14.23 -15.03
N LEU A 134 24.88 -15.34 -14.30
CA LEU A 134 24.55 -15.41 -12.87
C LEU A 134 25.84 -15.75 -12.12
N PRO A 135 26.16 -15.08 -11.01
CA PRO A 135 27.28 -15.46 -10.15
C PRO A 135 27.26 -16.95 -9.78
N ASN A 136 28.33 -17.67 -10.09
CA ASN A 136 28.46 -19.11 -9.82
C ASN A 136 29.19 -19.42 -8.51
N LYS A 137 30.06 -18.51 -8.07
CA LYS A 137 30.73 -18.52 -6.77
C LYS A 137 30.53 -17.14 -6.15
N VAL A 138 30.39 -17.08 -4.83
CA VAL A 138 30.23 -15.83 -4.10
C VAL A 138 31.22 -15.83 -2.95
N ASP A 139 32.29 -15.06 -3.11
CA ASP A 139 33.33 -14.93 -2.08
C ASP A 139 32.93 -13.92 -1.00
N TYR A 140 31.97 -13.04 -1.32
CA TYR A 140 31.50 -11.99 -0.41
C TYR A 140 29.97 -11.89 -0.41
N VAL A 141 29.34 -12.21 0.72
CA VAL A 141 27.92 -11.97 0.95
C VAL A 141 27.82 -10.98 2.11
N LEU A 142 27.39 -9.75 1.86
CA LEU A 142 26.87 -8.90 2.94
C LEU A 142 25.71 -9.66 3.58
N GLN A 143 25.85 -10.05 4.84
CA GLN A 143 24.83 -10.80 5.60
C GLN A 143 24.29 -9.94 6.73
N GLY A 144 22.98 -9.89 6.85
CA GLY A 144 22.27 -9.08 7.84
C GLY A 144 21.17 -8.27 7.18
N TYR A 145 19.98 -8.27 7.76
CA TYR A 145 18.82 -7.54 7.25
C TYR A 145 19.20 -6.07 6.94
N PRO A 146 18.84 -5.52 5.75
CA PRO A 146 17.94 -6.07 4.72
C PRO A 146 18.62 -6.97 3.65
N PHE A 147 19.89 -7.34 3.81
CA PHE A 147 20.56 -8.27 2.90
C PHE A 147 20.20 -9.73 3.22
N THR A 148 19.97 -10.51 2.17
CA THR A 148 19.73 -11.95 2.26
C THR A 148 20.81 -12.73 1.53
N LYS A 149 20.92 -14.02 1.88
CA LYS A 149 21.86 -14.92 1.23
C LYS A 149 21.50 -15.08 -0.25
N TYR A 150 22.43 -14.71 -1.13
CA TYR A 150 22.32 -15.02 -2.55
C TYR A 150 22.22 -16.54 -2.77
N THR A 151 21.24 -16.95 -3.56
CA THR A 151 21.15 -18.32 -4.08
C THR A 151 20.84 -18.30 -5.56
N ASN A 152 21.72 -18.89 -6.37
CA ASN A 152 21.55 -18.97 -7.83
C ASN A 152 20.21 -19.62 -8.21
N ASP A 153 19.79 -20.64 -7.45
CA ASP A 153 18.51 -21.32 -7.61
C ASP A 153 17.28 -20.38 -7.47
N SER A 154 17.33 -19.38 -6.58
CA SER A 154 16.24 -18.38 -6.43
C SER A 154 16.05 -17.62 -7.75
N TYR A 155 17.14 -17.12 -8.32
CA TYR A 155 17.09 -16.35 -9.56
C TYR A 155 16.78 -17.20 -10.80
N ARG A 156 17.07 -18.50 -10.79
CA ARG A 156 16.70 -19.44 -11.87
C ARG A 156 15.19 -19.69 -11.96
N LYS A 157 14.47 -19.56 -10.85
CA LYS A 157 13.02 -19.77 -10.77
C LYS A 157 12.21 -18.56 -11.24
N VAL A 158 12.85 -17.42 -11.46
CA VAL A 158 12.20 -16.17 -11.86
C VAL A 158 11.53 -16.32 -13.23
N ASN A 159 10.26 -15.91 -13.27
CA ASN A 159 9.45 -15.87 -14.46
C ASN A 159 9.77 -14.63 -15.31
N HIS A 160 9.73 -14.82 -16.63
CA HIS A 160 9.91 -13.78 -17.64
C HIS A 160 8.73 -13.83 -18.62
N CYS A 161 8.39 -12.66 -19.16
CA CYS A 161 7.41 -12.53 -20.21
C CYS A 161 8.11 -12.51 -21.58
N LEU A 162 7.70 -13.43 -22.45
CA LEU A 162 8.08 -13.48 -23.86
C LEU A 162 6.94 -12.94 -24.71
N MET A 163 7.23 -11.96 -25.54
CA MET A 163 6.33 -11.34 -26.51
C MET A 163 6.92 -11.47 -27.92
N HIS A 164 6.08 -11.57 -28.94
CA HIS A 164 6.53 -11.56 -30.34
C HIS A 164 6.09 -10.25 -30.98
N SER A 165 7.03 -9.40 -31.36
CA SER A 165 6.72 -8.16 -32.05
C SER A 165 6.34 -8.43 -33.50
N ASN A 166 5.67 -7.45 -34.10
CA ASN A 166 5.16 -7.52 -35.47
C ASN A 166 6.29 -7.66 -36.52
N ASP A 167 7.52 -7.29 -36.18
CA ASP A 167 8.72 -7.47 -37.01
C ASP A 167 9.36 -8.87 -36.87
N GLY A 168 8.75 -9.77 -36.09
CA GLY A 168 9.23 -11.13 -35.86
C GLY A 168 10.24 -11.26 -34.71
N THR A 169 10.61 -10.17 -34.02
CA THR A 169 11.54 -10.22 -32.88
C THR A 169 10.89 -10.88 -31.66
N GLN A 170 11.63 -11.77 -31.00
CA GLN A 170 11.27 -12.31 -29.69
C GLN A 170 11.74 -11.34 -28.60
N VAL A 171 10.79 -10.66 -27.95
CA VAL A 171 11.06 -9.65 -26.92
C VAL A 171 10.83 -10.25 -25.54
N ILE A 172 11.85 -10.21 -24.69
CA ILE A 172 11.88 -10.85 -23.38
C ILE A 172 12.08 -9.79 -22.29
N THR A 173 11.32 -9.88 -21.20
CA THR A 173 11.44 -8.99 -20.04
C THR A 173 11.11 -9.73 -18.74
N SER A 174 11.62 -9.27 -17.60
CA SER A 174 11.28 -9.86 -16.30
C SER A 174 9.81 -9.62 -15.95
N SER A 175 9.12 -10.60 -15.36
CA SER A 175 7.74 -10.43 -14.87
C SER A 175 7.60 -9.27 -13.88
N ILE A 176 8.59 -9.08 -13.00
CA ILE A 176 8.63 -7.95 -12.06
C ILE A 176 8.74 -6.61 -12.80
N HIS A 177 9.50 -6.59 -13.90
CA HIS A 177 9.65 -5.41 -14.74
C HIS A 177 8.35 -5.06 -15.46
N VAL A 178 7.63 -6.06 -15.99
CA VAL A 178 6.28 -5.87 -16.56
C VAL A 178 5.35 -5.25 -15.53
N LEU A 179 5.32 -5.81 -14.31
CA LEU A 179 4.42 -5.36 -13.23
C LEU A 179 4.60 -3.88 -12.89
N HIS A 180 5.84 -3.38 -12.87
CA HIS A 180 6.09 -1.99 -12.50
C HIS A 180 6.19 -1.03 -13.69
N SER A 181 6.38 -1.52 -14.91
CA SER A 181 6.58 -0.66 -16.08
C SER A 181 5.35 -0.53 -16.98
N LEU A 182 4.55 -1.59 -17.14
CA LEU A 182 3.42 -1.62 -18.10
C LEU A 182 2.04 -1.53 -17.43
N PHE A 183 1.99 -1.65 -16.10
CA PHE A 183 0.80 -1.34 -15.31
C PHE A 183 0.84 0.12 -14.86
N VAL A 184 -0.10 0.53 -14.02
CA VAL A 184 -0.23 1.92 -13.58
C VAL A 184 1.06 2.43 -12.90
N ASN A 185 1.46 3.64 -13.26
CA ASN A 185 2.56 4.40 -12.62
C ASN A 185 2.23 4.87 -11.18
N ARG A 186 1.02 4.57 -10.68
CA ARG A 186 0.54 4.87 -9.33
C ARG A 186 0.89 3.72 -8.39
N LYS A 187 1.83 3.99 -7.47
CA LYS A 187 2.36 3.01 -6.50
C LYS A 187 1.26 2.37 -5.64
N ASP A 188 0.26 3.16 -5.22
CA ASP A 188 -0.88 2.70 -4.43
C ASP A 188 -1.71 1.63 -5.15
N ILE A 189 -2.00 1.79 -6.45
CA ILE A 189 -2.74 0.79 -7.22
C ILE A 189 -1.88 -0.46 -7.45
N ARG A 190 -0.59 -0.28 -7.78
CA ARG A 190 0.33 -1.38 -8.08
C ARG A 190 0.53 -2.33 -6.90
N GLY A 191 0.64 -1.79 -5.68
CA GLY A 191 0.76 -2.61 -4.48
C GLY A 191 -0.44 -3.53 -4.24
N LEU A 192 -1.64 -3.07 -4.60
CA LEU A 192 -2.88 -3.84 -4.41
C LEU A 192 -2.97 -5.04 -5.37
N LEU A 193 -2.38 -4.95 -6.56
CA LEU A 193 -2.46 -6.01 -7.59
C LEU A 193 -1.90 -7.37 -7.12
N LEU A 194 -1.02 -7.37 -6.13
CA LEU A 194 -0.33 -8.57 -5.65
C LEU A 194 -1.12 -9.39 -4.62
N GLY A 195 -2.15 -8.83 -4.01
CA GLY A 195 -2.85 -9.52 -2.90
C GLY A 195 -4.24 -9.00 -2.55
N THR A 196 -4.76 -8.00 -3.27
CA THR A 196 -6.14 -7.51 -3.10
C THR A 196 -6.98 -7.93 -4.29
N SER A 197 -8.14 -8.55 -4.05
CA SER A 197 -9.01 -9.00 -5.15
C SER A 197 -9.35 -7.86 -6.11
N SER A 198 -9.48 -8.19 -7.40
CA SER A 198 -9.83 -7.21 -8.44
C SER A 198 -11.07 -6.39 -8.06
N GLN A 199 -12.11 -7.04 -7.53
CA GLN A 199 -13.34 -6.37 -7.09
C GLN A 199 -13.12 -5.39 -5.94
N SER A 200 -12.27 -5.73 -4.95
CA SER A 200 -11.94 -4.82 -3.85
C SER A 200 -11.14 -3.60 -4.34
N ILE A 201 -10.26 -3.78 -5.32
CA ILE A 201 -9.56 -2.67 -5.98
C ILE A 201 -10.57 -1.78 -6.71
N ILE A 202 -11.46 -2.36 -7.50
CA ILE A 202 -12.49 -1.64 -8.25
C ILE A 202 -13.39 -0.83 -7.31
N ASN A 203 -13.96 -1.46 -6.27
CA ASN A 203 -14.86 -0.81 -5.30
C ASN A 203 -14.18 0.30 -4.49
N ARG A 204 -12.85 0.30 -4.40
CA ARG A 204 -12.09 1.35 -3.74
C ARG A 204 -12.08 2.64 -4.57
N PHE A 205 -11.88 2.52 -5.88
CA PHE A 205 -11.63 3.67 -6.76
C PHE A 205 -12.84 4.08 -7.61
N LEU A 206 -13.71 3.14 -7.97
CA LEU A 206 -14.89 3.38 -8.81
C LEU A 206 -16.17 3.35 -7.96
N GLU A 207 -17.04 4.35 -8.15
CA GLU A 207 -18.38 4.42 -7.57
C GLU A 207 -19.39 3.61 -8.40
N SER A 208 -19.27 3.66 -9.72
CA SER A 208 -20.05 2.86 -10.67
C SER A 208 -19.23 2.56 -11.91
N TYR A 209 -19.58 1.47 -12.60
CA TYR A 209 -18.98 1.07 -13.87
C TYR A 209 -19.96 0.20 -14.66
N THR A 210 -20.13 0.49 -15.96
CA THR A 210 -21.03 -0.23 -16.87
C THR A 210 -20.46 -0.23 -18.28
N THR A 211 -21.00 -1.12 -19.12
CA THR A 211 -20.70 -1.16 -20.56
C THR A 211 -21.92 -0.68 -21.34
N GLU A 212 -21.69 0.14 -22.35
CA GLU A 212 -22.73 0.59 -23.28
C GLU A 212 -22.29 0.35 -24.74
N ILE A 213 -23.28 0.28 -25.63
CA ILE A 213 -23.04 0.20 -27.07
C ILE A 213 -23.47 1.54 -27.66
N VAL A 214 -22.51 2.26 -28.24
CA VAL A 214 -22.71 3.56 -28.89
C VAL A 214 -22.14 3.46 -30.30
N ASP A 215 -22.97 3.71 -31.31
CA ASP A 215 -22.58 3.64 -32.73
C ASP A 215 -21.86 2.33 -33.08
N ASP A 216 -22.44 1.19 -32.67
CA ASP A 216 -21.90 -0.17 -32.83
C ASP A 216 -20.53 -0.43 -32.16
N ASN A 217 -20.02 0.52 -31.37
CA ASN A 217 -18.80 0.38 -30.59
C ASN A 217 -19.11 0.17 -29.11
N VAL A 218 -18.30 -0.66 -28.45
CA VAL A 218 -18.40 -0.89 -27.02
C VAL A 218 -17.67 0.24 -26.29
N GLU A 219 -18.41 1.00 -25.49
CA GLU A 219 -17.92 2.06 -24.61
C GLU A 219 -17.99 1.63 -23.15
N TYR A 220 -16.99 2.03 -22.36
CA TYR A 220 -16.94 1.81 -20.92
C TYR A 220 -17.36 3.08 -20.19
N LYS A 221 -18.44 3.03 -19.43
CA LYS A 221 -18.86 4.13 -18.56
C LYS A 221 -18.39 3.89 -17.14
N ILE A 222 -17.71 4.85 -16.54
CA ILE A 222 -17.25 4.76 -15.16
C ILE A 222 -17.49 6.07 -14.40
N LYS A 223 -17.69 5.96 -13.09
CA LYS A 223 -17.66 7.10 -12.17
C LYS A 223 -16.57 6.87 -11.15
N ILE A 224 -15.62 7.81 -11.05
CA ILE A 224 -14.54 7.75 -10.07
C ILE A 224 -15.07 8.26 -8.73
N ARG A 225 -14.68 7.60 -7.65
CA ARG A 225 -15.08 8.01 -6.30
C ARG A 225 -14.39 9.32 -5.91
N LYS A 226 -15.12 10.26 -5.28
CA LYS A 226 -14.68 11.62 -4.90
C LYS A 226 -13.27 11.77 -4.30
N PRO A 227 -12.77 10.92 -3.37
CA PRO A 227 -11.41 11.09 -2.85
C PRO A 227 -10.30 10.79 -3.89
N TYR A 228 -10.66 10.32 -5.09
CA TYR A 228 -9.75 9.82 -6.10
C TYR A 228 -9.94 10.46 -7.48
N GLU A 229 -10.65 11.59 -7.61
CA GLU A 229 -10.90 12.23 -8.91
C GLU A 229 -9.62 12.61 -9.67
N ASP A 230 -8.54 12.94 -8.94
CA ASP A 230 -7.22 13.29 -9.49
C ASP A 230 -6.23 12.11 -9.58
N ILE A 231 -6.71 10.86 -9.74
CA ILE A 231 -5.82 9.68 -9.85
C ILE A 231 -4.96 9.63 -11.11
N GLY A 232 -5.30 10.44 -12.12
CA GLY A 232 -4.58 10.54 -13.39
C GLY A 232 -5.09 9.57 -14.46
N GLU A 233 -5.05 10.00 -15.70
CA GLU A 233 -5.68 9.35 -16.86
C GLU A 233 -5.26 7.88 -17.06
N THR A 234 -3.98 7.57 -16.90
CA THR A 234 -3.48 6.18 -17.06
C THR A 234 -4.02 5.24 -16.00
N ALA A 235 -4.27 5.76 -14.78
CA ALA A 235 -4.89 5.00 -13.70
C ALA A 235 -6.37 4.76 -13.99
N ILE A 236 -7.07 5.79 -14.50
CA ILE A 236 -8.46 5.71 -14.94
C ILE A 236 -8.61 4.65 -16.03
N ILE A 237 -7.77 4.71 -17.07
CA ILE A 237 -7.78 3.76 -18.19
C ILE A 237 -7.61 2.32 -17.69
N PHE A 238 -6.62 2.09 -16.82
CA PHE A 238 -6.39 0.76 -16.26
C PHE A 238 -7.55 0.28 -15.37
N LEU A 239 -8.10 1.14 -14.50
CA LEU A 239 -9.19 0.77 -13.60
C LEU A 239 -10.48 0.45 -14.37
N ALA A 240 -10.80 1.21 -15.41
CA ALA A 240 -11.93 0.91 -16.29
C ALA A 240 -11.77 -0.46 -16.95
N ASN A 241 -10.58 -0.75 -17.49
CA ASN A 241 -10.30 -2.05 -18.08
C ASN A 241 -10.27 -3.18 -17.05
N LEU A 242 -9.77 -2.94 -15.83
CA LEU A 242 -9.85 -3.91 -14.74
C LEU A 242 -11.31 -4.23 -14.37
N ALA A 243 -12.20 -3.23 -14.44
CA ALA A 243 -13.61 -3.40 -14.13
C ALA A 243 -14.41 -4.10 -15.23
N LEU A 244 -14.10 -3.83 -16.51
CA LEU A 244 -14.98 -4.17 -17.63
C LEU A 244 -14.34 -5.05 -18.72
N ASN A 245 -13.01 -5.23 -18.71
CA ASN A 245 -12.31 -6.04 -19.72
C ASN A 245 -11.91 -7.41 -19.16
N PRO A 246 -12.49 -8.52 -19.65
CA PRO A 246 -12.20 -9.87 -19.15
C PRO A 246 -10.73 -10.29 -19.27
N TYR A 247 -10.01 -9.78 -20.29
CA TYR A 247 -8.58 -10.06 -20.44
C TYR A 247 -7.80 -9.47 -19.27
N VAL A 248 -8.03 -8.20 -18.94
CA VAL A 248 -7.31 -7.51 -17.86
C VAL A 248 -7.58 -8.15 -16.51
N GLN A 249 -8.84 -8.52 -16.25
CA GLN A 249 -9.23 -9.30 -15.07
C GLN A 249 -8.46 -10.62 -15.00
N THR A 250 -8.41 -11.37 -16.10
CA THR A 250 -7.66 -12.64 -16.18
C THR A 250 -6.17 -12.45 -15.90
N ILE A 251 -5.57 -11.36 -16.38
CA ILE A 251 -4.17 -11.05 -16.12
C ILE A 251 -3.94 -10.78 -14.63
N VAL A 252 -4.78 -9.94 -13.99
CA VAL A 252 -4.65 -9.65 -12.54
C VAL A 252 -4.89 -10.90 -11.70
N ASP A 253 -5.91 -11.69 -12.01
CA ASP A 253 -6.18 -12.96 -11.34
C ASP A 253 -5.00 -13.93 -11.48
N LYS A 254 -4.34 -13.95 -12.64
CA LYS A 254 -3.16 -14.80 -12.86
C LYS A 254 -1.97 -14.37 -12.01
N ILE A 255 -1.76 -13.05 -11.85
CA ILE A 255 -0.75 -12.52 -10.94
C ILE A 255 -1.05 -13.01 -9.52
N GLN A 256 -2.29 -12.85 -9.04
CA GLN A 256 -2.71 -13.22 -7.70
C GLN A 256 -2.61 -14.72 -7.44
N ARG A 257 -3.16 -15.56 -8.33
CA ARG A 257 -3.02 -17.03 -8.24
C ARG A 257 -1.57 -17.48 -8.24
N SER A 258 -0.70 -16.83 -9.03
CA SER A 258 0.73 -17.16 -9.04
C SER A 258 1.44 -16.83 -7.72
N MET A 259 0.84 -15.97 -6.90
CA MET A 259 1.29 -15.68 -5.54
C MET A 259 0.75 -16.68 -4.49
N GLU A 260 -0.33 -17.42 -4.81
CA GLU A 260 -1.01 -18.38 -3.93
C GLU A 260 -0.50 -19.83 -4.02
N ILE A 261 0.13 -20.24 -5.14
CA ILE A 261 0.57 -21.63 -5.44
C ILE A 261 1.48 -22.26 -4.36
N THR A 262 2.03 -21.44 -3.49
CA THR A 262 2.60 -21.87 -2.23
C THR A 262 1.87 -21.03 -1.19
N GLU A 263 1.07 -21.65 -0.33
CA GLU A 263 0.17 -20.92 0.56
C GLU A 263 0.95 -19.82 1.29
N PHE A 264 0.38 -18.63 1.42
CA PHE A 264 0.83 -17.61 2.36
C PHE A 264 0.52 -18.05 3.80
N ASN A 265 0.63 -19.36 4.08
CA ASN A 265 0.17 -19.98 5.31
C ASN A 265 1.10 -19.59 6.43
N HIS A 266 0.52 -19.11 7.52
CA HIS A 266 1.22 -18.65 8.73
C HIS A 266 1.97 -19.78 9.47
N LEU A 267 1.93 -21.02 8.95
CA LEU A 267 2.29 -22.25 9.64
C LEU A 267 3.45 -23.03 9.00
N GLN A 268 4.02 -22.58 7.87
CA GLN A 268 5.15 -23.30 7.23
C GLN A 268 6.44 -22.48 7.24
N GLN A 269 7.42 -22.93 8.03
CA GLN A 269 8.80 -22.43 8.10
C GLN A 269 9.65 -22.84 6.87
N GLY A 270 9.13 -22.65 5.66
CA GLY A 270 9.90 -22.70 4.42
C GLY A 270 10.22 -21.30 3.93
N THR A 271 11.28 -21.11 3.13
CA THR A 271 11.83 -19.79 2.72
C THR A 271 10.89 -18.85 1.92
N GLY A 272 9.58 -19.02 1.93
CA GLY A 272 8.55 -17.99 1.65
C GLY A 272 8.52 -17.32 0.27
N LYS A 273 9.46 -17.62 -0.64
CA LYS A 273 9.61 -16.88 -1.90
C LYS A 273 8.52 -17.23 -2.91
N ARG A 274 8.05 -16.22 -3.66
CA ARG A 274 7.07 -16.35 -4.75
C ARG A 274 7.63 -15.77 -6.05
N TYR A 275 7.18 -16.29 -7.19
CA TYR A 275 7.64 -15.87 -8.51
C TYR A 275 6.42 -15.58 -9.39
N PRO A 276 5.95 -14.32 -9.46
CA PRO A 276 4.70 -14.01 -10.12
C PRO A 276 4.82 -14.21 -11.62
N ILE A 277 3.73 -14.65 -12.24
CA ILE A 277 3.59 -14.68 -13.69
C ILE A 277 2.85 -13.41 -14.09
N VAL A 278 3.54 -12.52 -14.80
CA VAL A 278 3.00 -11.20 -15.16
C VAL A 278 3.11 -11.03 -16.67
N PHE A 279 1.99 -10.67 -17.29
CA PHE A 279 1.90 -10.30 -18.70
C PHE A 279 1.44 -8.85 -18.83
N PRO A 280 1.66 -8.20 -19.98
CA PRO A 280 1.10 -6.88 -20.24
C PRO A 280 -0.42 -6.86 -20.01
N PRO A 281 -0.98 -5.78 -19.45
CA PRO A 281 -2.42 -5.66 -19.27
C PRO A 281 -3.16 -5.36 -20.60
N HIS A 282 -2.43 -5.12 -21.69
CA HIS A 282 -2.98 -4.80 -23.01
C HIS A 282 -3.66 -6.02 -23.68
N PRO A 283 -4.97 -5.96 -23.98
CA PRO A 283 -5.69 -7.08 -24.59
C PRO A 283 -5.29 -7.39 -26.03
N THR A 284 -5.23 -6.37 -26.90
CA THR A 284 -4.99 -6.57 -28.35
C THR A 284 -3.65 -6.05 -28.82
N LYS A 285 -3.30 -4.80 -28.53
CA LYS A 285 -2.11 -4.15 -29.07
C LYS A 285 -1.29 -3.47 -27.97
N LEU A 286 0.02 -3.51 -28.15
CA LEU A 286 0.97 -2.76 -27.32
C LEU A 286 2.03 -2.14 -28.21
N PHE A 287 2.25 -0.85 -28.04
CA PHE A 287 3.44 -0.19 -28.55
C PHE A 287 4.31 0.22 -27.36
N LEU A 288 5.61 -0.04 -27.46
CA LEU A 288 6.56 0.39 -26.43
C LEU A 288 7.91 0.78 -27.03
N GLU A 289 8.55 1.76 -26.40
CA GLU A 289 9.95 2.11 -26.57
C GLU A 289 10.73 1.63 -25.33
N ALA A 290 11.79 0.87 -25.54
CA ALA A 290 12.57 0.26 -24.47
C ALA A 290 14.08 0.27 -24.76
N GLU A 291 14.85 0.33 -23.68
CA GLU A 291 16.28 0.02 -23.68
C GLU A 291 16.49 -1.47 -23.39
N GLY A 292 17.51 -2.05 -24.02
CA GLY A 292 17.83 -3.44 -23.85
C GLY A 292 19.04 -3.91 -24.65
N ILE A 293 19.24 -5.22 -24.69
CA ILE A 293 20.36 -5.87 -25.36
C ILE A 293 19.87 -7.00 -26.28
N TRP A 294 20.58 -7.22 -27.38
CA TRP A 294 20.41 -8.42 -28.20
C TRP A 294 21.02 -9.62 -27.47
N LEU A 295 20.27 -10.72 -27.40
CA LEU A 295 20.71 -11.97 -26.77
C LEU A 295 21.47 -12.89 -27.74
N ASP A 296 21.40 -12.60 -29.03
CA ASP A 296 22.05 -13.33 -30.10
C ASP A 296 22.55 -12.42 -31.23
N ASP A 297 23.54 -12.93 -31.96
CA ASP A 297 24.20 -12.18 -33.03
C ASP A 297 23.30 -11.96 -34.26
N ASN A 298 22.32 -12.84 -34.46
CA ASN A 298 21.32 -12.73 -35.54
C ASN A 298 20.24 -11.68 -35.22
N LYS A 299 20.28 -11.05 -34.04
CA LYS A 299 19.33 -10.04 -33.58
C LYS A 299 17.87 -10.51 -33.68
N THR A 300 17.61 -11.76 -33.28
CA THR A 300 16.23 -12.30 -33.26
C THR A 300 15.58 -12.24 -31.88
N ARG A 301 16.39 -12.17 -30.81
CA ARG A 301 15.92 -12.07 -29.42
C ARG A 301 16.43 -10.81 -28.72
N PHE A 302 15.51 -10.00 -28.21
CA PHE A 302 15.81 -8.76 -27.51
C PHE A 302 15.40 -8.86 -26.04
N PHE A 303 16.31 -8.54 -25.12
CA PHE A 303 16.02 -8.48 -23.70
C PHE A 303 15.87 -7.04 -23.24
N ILE A 304 14.68 -6.69 -22.74
CA ILE A 304 14.39 -5.36 -22.22
C ILE A 304 14.98 -5.22 -20.81
N THR A 305 15.77 -4.16 -20.61
CA THR A 305 16.26 -3.75 -19.29
C THR A 305 15.43 -2.62 -18.71
N ARG A 306 14.93 -1.70 -19.54
CA ARG A 306 14.10 -0.56 -19.12
C ARG A 306 13.05 -0.22 -20.17
N VAL A 307 11.80 0.01 -19.75
CA VAL A 307 10.80 0.64 -20.63
C VAL A 307 10.94 2.15 -20.51
N LYS A 308 11.00 2.85 -21.64
CA LYS A 308 11.01 4.32 -21.69
C LYS A 308 9.64 4.88 -21.91
N LYS A 309 8.88 4.27 -22.82
CA LYS A 309 7.54 4.71 -23.17
C LYS A 309 6.66 3.53 -23.53
N PHE A 310 5.37 3.60 -23.20
CA PHE A 310 4.37 2.66 -23.71
C PHE A 310 3.03 3.34 -23.93
N ASP A 311 2.24 2.83 -24.87
CA ASP A 311 0.90 3.36 -25.12
C ASP A 311 -0.12 2.76 -24.14
N PRO A 312 -1.09 3.55 -23.62
CA PRO A 312 -2.14 3.03 -22.75
C PRO A 312 -3.03 2.00 -23.47
N ILE A 313 -3.83 1.26 -22.70
CA ILE A 313 -4.87 0.38 -23.26
C ILE A 313 -5.89 1.25 -24.00
N ASN A 314 -6.12 0.97 -25.29
CA ASN A 314 -6.96 1.78 -26.17
C ASN A 314 -8.02 0.97 -26.93
N ASP A 315 -8.31 -0.25 -26.46
CA ASP A 315 -9.27 -1.17 -27.08
C ASP A 315 -10.71 -0.64 -27.07
N HIS A 316 -11.07 0.14 -26.04
CA HIS A 316 -12.40 0.73 -25.86
C HIS A 316 -12.28 2.18 -25.44
N MET A 317 -13.22 3.01 -25.89
CA MET A 317 -13.38 4.36 -25.36
C MET A 317 -13.98 4.29 -23.95
N ILE A 318 -13.50 5.15 -23.07
CA ILE A 318 -13.91 5.21 -21.66
C ILE A 318 -14.55 6.58 -21.40
N ASP A 319 -15.83 6.58 -21.10
CA ASP A 319 -16.60 7.74 -20.66
C ASP A 319 -16.53 7.85 -19.13
N VAL A 320 -15.87 8.90 -18.65
CA VAL A 320 -15.70 9.21 -17.23
C VAL A 320 -16.76 10.21 -16.84
N ASN A 321 -17.76 9.74 -16.11
CA ASN A 321 -18.79 10.59 -15.55
C ASN A 321 -18.23 11.38 -14.35
N LYS A 322 -18.29 12.71 -14.44
CA LYS A 322 -17.91 13.65 -13.39
C LYS A 322 -19.14 14.42 -12.91
N ASP A 323 -19.19 14.70 -11.61
CA ASP A 323 -20.19 15.64 -11.10
C ASP A 323 -19.84 17.06 -11.62
N LEU A 324 -20.82 17.79 -12.18
CA LEU A 324 -20.61 19.16 -12.64
C LEU A 324 -20.31 20.05 -11.42
N THR A 325 -19.08 20.57 -11.30
CA THR A 325 -18.74 21.59 -10.32
C THR A 325 -18.96 22.96 -10.94
N ASN A 326 -20.11 23.59 -10.66
CA ASN A 326 -20.37 24.98 -11.03
C ASN A 326 -19.45 25.91 -10.23
N THR A 327 -18.21 26.08 -10.69
CA THR A 327 -17.33 27.15 -10.22
C THR A 327 -17.06 28.09 -11.39
N ILE A 328 -17.62 29.31 -11.29
CA ILE A 328 -17.32 30.39 -12.24
C ILE A 328 -15.90 30.85 -11.93
N SER A 329 -14.94 30.48 -12.79
CA SER A 329 -13.59 31.02 -12.76
C SER A 329 -13.62 32.52 -13.06
N LYS A 330 -13.09 33.36 -12.17
CA LYS A 330 -12.89 34.79 -12.45
C LYS A 330 -11.84 34.98 -13.57
N PRO A 331 -11.92 36.05 -14.37
CA PRO A 331 -11.09 36.23 -15.58
C PRO A 331 -9.58 36.50 -15.35
N ASP A 332 -9.04 36.38 -14.13
CA ASP A 332 -7.67 36.85 -13.83
C ASP A 332 -6.91 35.96 -12.81
N GLU A 333 -7.12 34.65 -12.83
CA GLU A 333 -6.19 33.73 -12.16
C GLU A 333 -5.14 33.23 -13.14
N LYS A 334 -3.92 33.78 -13.03
CA LYS A 334 -2.71 33.18 -13.62
C LYS A 334 -2.75 31.68 -13.29
N ASN A 335 -2.74 30.85 -14.35
CA ASN A 335 -2.62 29.41 -14.27
C ASN A 335 -1.75 29.00 -13.06
N PRO A 336 -2.19 28.07 -12.20
CA PRO A 336 -1.33 27.55 -11.15
C PRO A 336 -0.03 27.10 -11.83
N ARG A 337 1.10 27.71 -11.43
CA ARG A 337 2.39 27.31 -11.97
C ARG A 337 2.53 25.81 -11.71
N PRO A 338 2.81 24.99 -12.74
CA PRO A 338 3.04 23.57 -12.52
C PRO A 338 4.14 23.44 -11.47
N ARG A 339 3.93 22.59 -10.46
CA ARG A 339 4.97 22.27 -9.47
C ARG A 339 6.23 21.88 -10.24
N GLU A 340 7.28 22.70 -10.12
CA GLU A 340 8.53 22.46 -10.83
C GLU A 340 9.08 21.08 -10.45
N LYS A 341 9.47 20.31 -11.47
CA LYS A 341 10.28 19.09 -11.26
C LYS A 341 11.58 19.53 -10.59
N SER A 342 12.08 18.77 -9.61
CA SER A 342 13.43 19.01 -9.07
C SER A 342 14.40 19.12 -10.25
N GLN A 343 15.16 20.22 -10.28
CA GLN A 343 16.15 20.50 -11.32
C GLN A 343 17.45 19.72 -11.08
N ASN A 344 17.65 19.14 -9.89
CA ASN A 344 18.81 18.35 -9.52
C ASN A 344 18.46 16.86 -9.43
N LYS A 345 18.90 16.07 -10.43
CA LYS A 345 18.65 14.62 -10.48
C LYS A 345 19.62 13.78 -9.64
N ASN A 346 20.71 14.39 -9.14
CA ASN A 346 21.71 13.77 -8.26
C ASN A 346 21.57 14.26 -6.80
N GLU A 347 20.34 14.30 -6.27
CA GLU A 347 20.15 14.53 -4.84
C GLU A 347 20.56 13.26 -4.08
N HIS A 348 21.39 13.41 -3.04
CA HIS A 348 21.43 12.39 -1.98
C HIS A 348 19.99 12.13 -1.57
N ILE A 349 19.57 10.87 -1.44
CA ILE A 349 18.34 10.53 -0.70
C ILE A 349 18.66 10.77 0.80
N ASN A 350 18.94 12.02 1.15
CA ASN A 350 19.10 12.47 2.52
C ASN A 350 17.82 13.23 2.89
N THR A 351 16.68 12.53 2.81
CA THR A 351 15.51 12.92 3.59
C THR A 351 15.83 12.60 5.05
N GLN A 352 16.56 13.48 5.74
CA GLN A 352 16.68 13.47 7.20
C GLN A 352 15.35 13.84 7.91
N LYS A 353 14.21 13.51 7.31
CA LYS A 353 12.90 13.59 7.95
C LYS A 353 12.17 12.29 7.68
N PRO A 354 11.65 11.63 8.74
CA PRO A 354 10.78 10.48 8.57
C PRO A 354 9.59 10.86 7.67
N PRO A 355 9.08 9.95 6.83
CA PRO A 355 7.99 10.17 5.86
C PRO A 355 6.64 10.60 6.48
N SER A 356 6.62 10.81 7.80
CA SER A 356 5.49 11.29 8.58
C SER A 356 5.54 12.78 8.95
N ARG A 357 6.62 13.49 8.58
CA ARG A 357 6.80 14.90 8.94
C ARG A 357 6.82 15.86 7.75
N THR A 358 6.65 15.38 6.53
CA THR A 358 6.73 16.20 5.33
C THR A 358 5.57 15.89 4.38
N SER A 359 4.45 16.59 4.59
CA SER A 359 3.42 16.76 3.56
C SER A 359 4.03 17.49 2.37
N GLY A 360 4.63 16.75 1.44
CA GLY A 360 5.32 17.31 0.27
C GLY A 360 6.62 16.64 -0.18
N GLU A 361 6.90 15.38 0.17
CA GLU A 361 8.13 14.70 -0.31
C GLU A 361 8.13 14.42 -1.82
N TYR A 362 9.20 14.87 -2.49
CA TYR A 362 9.56 14.50 -3.85
C TYR A 362 9.99 13.03 -3.90
N ARG A 363 9.04 12.13 -4.21
CA ARG A 363 9.39 10.76 -4.60
C ARG A 363 9.65 10.72 -6.10
N LYS A 364 10.76 10.09 -6.52
CA LYS A 364 11.03 9.81 -7.92
C LYS A 364 9.83 9.03 -8.50
N ARG A 365 9.07 9.70 -9.36
CA ARG A 365 7.99 9.06 -10.13
C ARG A 365 8.65 8.15 -11.17
N SER A 366 7.95 7.09 -11.56
CA SER A 366 8.36 6.23 -12.68
C SER A 366 8.86 7.08 -13.86
N GLU A 367 10.07 6.76 -14.36
CA GLU A 367 10.65 7.40 -15.55
C GLU A 367 9.95 6.96 -16.84
N VAL A 368 8.99 6.03 -16.76
CA VAL A 368 8.24 5.51 -17.89
C VAL A 368 7.21 6.54 -18.35
N GLU A 369 7.43 7.09 -19.53
CA GLU A 369 6.48 7.97 -20.20
C GLU A 369 5.28 7.16 -20.70
N THR A 370 4.08 7.72 -20.57
CA THR A 370 2.88 7.12 -21.16
C THR A 370 2.58 7.79 -22.50
N GLY A 371 2.09 7.00 -23.45
CA GLY A 371 1.61 7.46 -24.74
C GLY A 371 0.39 8.38 -24.63
N ASN A 372 -0.11 8.82 -25.79
CA ASN A 372 -1.26 9.72 -25.85
C ASN A 372 -2.53 9.03 -25.33
N THR A 373 -3.28 9.72 -24.48
CA THR A 373 -4.56 9.29 -23.92
C THR A 373 -5.75 9.91 -24.67
N GLN A 374 -5.50 10.87 -25.58
CA GLN A 374 -6.53 11.48 -26.41
C GLN A 374 -7.24 10.44 -27.27
N GLY A 375 -8.57 10.49 -27.27
CA GLY A 375 -9.42 9.51 -27.97
C GLY A 375 -9.66 8.22 -27.21
N ILE A 376 -9.00 8.00 -26.06
CA ILE A 376 -9.30 6.90 -25.14
C ILE A 376 -10.31 7.36 -24.07
N LEU A 377 -10.14 8.58 -23.56
CA LEU A 377 -11.00 9.15 -22.51
C LEU A 377 -11.97 10.20 -23.08
N LYS A 378 -13.22 10.09 -22.66
CA LYS A 378 -14.29 11.08 -22.81
C LYS A 378 -14.76 11.47 -21.41
N TYR A 379 -15.16 12.73 -21.21
CA TYR A 379 -15.72 13.19 -19.94
C TYR A 379 -17.17 13.60 -20.15
N SER A 380 -18.08 12.92 -19.46
CA SER A 380 -19.49 13.28 -19.34
C SER A 380 -19.74 13.94 -17.99
N PHE A 381 -20.71 14.84 -17.94
CA PHE A 381 -21.09 15.52 -16.70
C PHE A 381 -22.56 15.24 -16.39
N ASN A 382 -22.86 14.88 -15.14
CA ASN A 382 -24.24 14.84 -14.68
C ASN A 382 -24.78 16.27 -14.56
N GLU A 383 -26.04 16.50 -14.95
CA GLU A 383 -26.74 17.74 -14.63
C GLU A 383 -26.78 17.94 -13.10
N PRO A 384 -26.52 19.16 -12.60
CA PRO A 384 -26.50 19.41 -11.17
C PRO A 384 -27.89 19.15 -10.58
N THR A 385 -27.97 18.32 -9.54
CA THR A 385 -29.23 18.09 -8.79
C THR A 385 -29.65 19.27 -7.92
N ASP A 386 -28.76 20.25 -7.70
CA ASP A 386 -29.00 21.40 -6.84
C ASP A 386 -28.58 22.71 -7.55
N ASP A 387 -29.31 23.80 -7.25
CA ASP A 387 -28.98 25.16 -7.68
C ASP A 387 -27.55 25.56 -7.29
N PRO A 388 -26.86 26.41 -8.07
CA PRO A 388 -25.49 26.83 -7.78
C PRO A 388 -25.39 27.47 -6.38
N ILE A 389 -24.58 26.87 -5.51
CA ILE A 389 -24.26 27.42 -4.19
C ILE A 389 -23.21 28.50 -4.37
N GLU A 390 -23.55 29.76 -4.08
CA GLU A 390 -22.57 30.83 -3.90
C GLU A 390 -21.73 30.55 -2.64
N VAL A 391 -20.51 30.06 -2.82
CA VAL A 391 -19.59 29.85 -1.70
C VAL A 391 -18.91 31.18 -1.39
N GLY A 392 -19.43 31.88 -0.37
CA GLY A 392 -18.76 33.03 0.23
C GLY A 392 -17.37 32.64 0.75
N ALA A 393 -16.34 33.35 0.29
CA ALA A 393 -14.96 33.09 0.64
C ALA A 393 -14.72 33.15 2.16
N SER A 394 -14.22 32.06 2.72
CA SER A 394 -13.45 32.08 3.95
C SER A 394 -12.28 31.12 3.79
N ASN A 395 -11.22 31.59 3.14
CA ASN A 395 -9.86 31.15 3.40
C ASN A 395 -8.97 32.37 3.21
N GLN A 396 -8.63 33.02 4.33
CA GLN A 396 -7.47 33.92 4.32
C GLN A 396 -6.23 33.07 4.00
N PRO A 397 -5.38 33.53 3.07
CA PRO A 397 -4.09 32.88 2.84
C PRO A 397 -3.24 33.01 4.10
N TYR A 398 -2.63 31.89 4.52
CA TYR A 398 -1.57 31.92 5.53
C TYR A 398 -0.44 32.79 4.97
N SER A 399 -0.26 33.97 5.54
CA SER A 399 0.84 34.86 5.18
C SER A 399 2.15 34.26 5.66
N ASP A 400 3.05 34.07 4.72
CA ASP A 400 4.47 33.81 4.96
C ASP A 400 5.04 34.91 5.86
N LYS A 401 5.51 34.55 7.05
CA LYS A 401 6.40 35.37 7.86
C LYS A 401 7.72 34.63 7.97
N SER A 402 8.56 34.85 6.97
CA SER A 402 10.00 34.73 7.13
C SER A 402 10.50 36.00 7.81
N GLU A 403 11.11 35.84 8.98
CA GLU A 403 12.18 36.72 9.47
C GLU A 403 13.01 35.91 10.49
N GLU A 404 14.22 35.58 10.05
CA GLU A 404 15.48 35.47 10.79
C GLU A 404 15.48 34.77 12.17
N VAL A 405 16.01 33.54 12.22
CA VAL A 405 17.20 33.19 13.02
C VAL A 405 17.92 32.01 12.34
N GLU A 406 19.06 32.28 11.73
CA GLU A 406 20.14 31.30 11.62
C GLU A 406 20.68 31.03 13.02
N THR A 407 20.74 29.77 13.44
CA THR A 407 21.93 29.25 14.13
C THR A 407 22.13 27.80 13.78
N SER A 408 23.22 27.55 13.07
CA SER A 408 24.04 26.35 13.14
C SER A 408 24.32 25.96 14.59
N SER A 409 24.27 24.66 14.88
CA SER A 409 25.27 24.05 15.76
C SER A 409 25.57 22.64 15.26
N ASP A 410 26.77 22.50 14.72
CA ASP A 410 27.50 21.23 14.67
C ASP A 410 27.55 20.62 16.07
N GLU A 411 27.13 19.37 16.21
CA GLU A 411 28.00 18.32 16.71
C GLU A 411 27.46 16.93 16.34
N PRO A 412 28.35 16.00 15.90
CA PRO A 412 28.01 14.64 15.55
C PRO A 412 27.85 13.80 16.83
N TYR A 413 27.15 12.67 16.75
CA TYR A 413 26.82 11.74 17.85
C TYR A 413 25.55 12.07 18.66
N GLY A 414 24.42 11.57 18.15
CA GLY A 414 23.19 11.44 18.91
C GLY A 414 23.22 10.24 19.87
N ASN A 415 23.13 10.53 21.17
CA ASN A 415 23.07 9.59 22.30
C ASN A 415 21.92 8.57 22.22
N GLN A 416 22.13 7.40 22.83
CA GLN A 416 21.28 6.19 22.87
C GLN A 416 19.86 6.30 23.45
N ASN A 417 19.31 7.48 23.75
CA ASN A 417 18.07 7.60 24.55
C ASN A 417 16.97 8.53 24.02
N THR A 418 16.89 8.78 22.71
CA THR A 418 15.68 9.37 22.12
C THR A 418 14.71 8.28 21.66
N LYS A 419 13.67 8.03 22.48
CA LYS A 419 12.49 7.26 22.06
C LYS A 419 11.86 7.97 20.86
N ILE A 420 12.08 7.42 19.67
CA ILE A 420 11.42 7.82 18.43
C ILE A 420 9.91 7.67 18.64
N LYS A 421 9.17 8.79 18.62
CA LYS A 421 7.71 8.75 18.55
C LYS A 421 7.34 8.11 17.20
N LYS A 422 6.81 6.87 17.25
CA LYS A 422 6.08 6.27 16.14
C LYS A 422 5.00 7.26 15.70
N SER A 423 5.08 7.68 14.46
CA SER A 423 4.06 8.46 13.77
C SER A 423 3.21 7.51 12.94
N GLU A 424 1.93 7.47 13.25
CA GLU A 424 0.87 6.89 12.44
C GLU A 424 0.78 7.66 11.11
N THR A 425 1.54 7.22 10.11
CA THR A 425 1.29 7.54 8.69
C THR A 425 1.46 6.28 7.88
N THR A 426 0.76 5.24 8.31
CA THR A 426 0.14 4.29 7.41
C THR A 426 -1.33 4.59 7.52
N ASP A 427 -1.92 5.26 6.53
CA ASP A 427 -3.34 5.04 6.27
C ASP A 427 -3.44 3.58 5.84
N THR A 428 -3.47 2.66 6.82
CA THR A 428 -4.10 1.36 6.65
C THR A 428 -5.51 1.69 6.17
N PRO A 429 -5.86 1.42 4.90
CA PRO A 429 -7.22 1.61 4.48
C PRO A 429 -8.08 0.73 5.40
N PRO A 430 -9.19 1.25 5.91
CA PRO A 430 -10.16 0.42 6.60
C PRO A 430 -10.47 -0.79 5.72
N SER A 431 -10.27 -2.01 6.23
CA SER A 431 -10.66 -3.23 5.52
C SER A 431 -12.20 -3.37 5.40
N ARG A 432 -12.93 -2.38 5.91
CA ARG A 432 -14.37 -2.31 6.13
C ARG A 432 -14.80 -0.85 6.32
N ASP A 433 -16.09 -0.54 6.21
CA ASP A 433 -16.57 0.83 6.47
C ASP A 433 -16.56 1.16 7.98
N GLU A 434 -15.45 1.69 8.45
CA GLU A 434 -15.24 2.05 9.87
C GLU A 434 -16.22 3.10 10.42
N ARG A 435 -16.97 3.79 9.56
CA ARG A 435 -17.97 4.78 9.96
C ARG A 435 -19.14 4.13 10.70
N PHE A 436 -19.42 2.87 10.43
CA PHE A 436 -20.53 2.12 11.02
C PHE A 436 -20.11 1.21 12.18
N ASP A 437 -18.85 1.25 12.60
CA ASP A 437 -18.28 0.32 13.58
C ASP A 437 -19.07 0.25 14.90
N ILE A 438 -19.36 1.41 15.48
CA ILE A 438 -20.16 1.51 16.70
C ILE A 438 -21.59 1.02 16.46
N GLN A 439 -22.19 1.32 15.31
CA GLN A 439 -23.53 0.89 14.97
C GLN A 439 -23.62 -0.64 14.81
N TYR A 440 -22.64 -1.25 14.14
CA TYR A 440 -22.55 -2.69 13.97
C TYR A 440 -22.28 -3.40 15.29
N ILE A 441 -21.44 -2.84 16.16
CA ILE A 441 -21.22 -3.37 17.51
C ILE A 441 -22.54 -3.35 18.30
N ILE A 442 -23.25 -2.21 18.32
CA ILE A 442 -24.53 -2.09 19.03
C ILE A 442 -25.55 -3.09 18.49
N GLN A 443 -25.75 -3.12 17.17
CA GLN A 443 -26.71 -4.03 16.53
C GLN A 443 -26.37 -5.49 16.82
N SER A 444 -25.10 -5.87 16.68
CA SER A 444 -24.66 -7.25 16.93
C SER A 444 -24.87 -7.70 18.38
N LEU A 445 -24.68 -6.81 19.36
CA LEU A 445 -24.89 -7.11 20.78
C LEU A 445 -26.38 -7.19 21.11
N GLN A 446 -27.22 -6.33 20.52
CA GLN A 446 -28.68 -6.38 20.68
C GLN A 446 -29.28 -7.66 20.08
N GLU A 447 -28.84 -8.03 18.88
CA GLU A 447 -29.21 -9.30 18.25
C GLU A 447 -28.76 -10.49 19.11
N LEU A 448 -27.51 -10.47 19.59
CA LEU A 448 -26.99 -11.52 20.45
C LEU A 448 -27.76 -11.65 21.76
N ALA A 449 -28.13 -10.54 22.42
CA ALA A 449 -28.91 -10.58 23.65
C ALA A 449 -30.34 -11.09 23.44
N SER A 450 -30.86 -11.00 22.22
CA SER A 450 -32.20 -11.49 21.85
C SER A 450 -32.23 -12.98 21.48
N GLU A 451 -31.06 -13.64 21.33
CA GLU A 451 -30.98 -15.07 21.01
C GLU A 451 -31.31 -15.96 22.21
N MET A 452 -32.13 -16.99 21.99
CA MET A 452 -32.43 -17.99 23.02
C MET A 452 -31.15 -18.76 23.41
N GLY A 453 -30.81 -18.76 24.70
CA GLY A 453 -29.60 -19.42 25.21
C GLY A 453 -28.30 -18.64 24.94
N SER A 454 -28.39 -17.35 24.64
CA SER A 454 -27.23 -16.47 24.46
C SER A 454 -26.32 -16.40 25.69
N PRO A 455 -24.99 -16.25 25.50
CA PRO A 455 -24.07 -15.95 26.59
C PRO A 455 -24.17 -14.50 27.11
N LEU A 456 -24.89 -13.62 26.40
CA LEU A 456 -25.19 -12.23 26.79
C LEU A 456 -26.68 -12.14 27.14
N GLU A 457 -27.01 -11.80 28.39
CA GLU A 457 -28.39 -11.74 28.87
C GLU A 457 -29.01 -10.35 28.70
N HIS A 458 -28.23 -9.30 29.00
CA HIS A 458 -28.70 -7.93 28.93
C HIS A 458 -27.55 -6.97 28.65
N LEU A 459 -27.86 -5.83 28.04
CA LEU A 459 -26.92 -4.72 27.86
C LEU A 459 -27.58 -3.38 28.20
N SER A 460 -26.81 -2.49 28.81
CA SER A 460 -27.26 -1.13 29.13
C SER A 460 -26.14 -0.13 28.89
N ALA A 461 -26.47 1.08 28.45
CA ALA A 461 -25.49 2.15 28.38
C ALA A 461 -25.28 2.80 29.75
N ILE A 462 -24.13 3.44 29.93
CA ILE A 462 -23.72 4.09 31.17
C ILE A 462 -23.68 5.59 30.96
N ASN A 463 -24.36 6.34 31.82
CA ASN A 463 -24.31 7.80 31.82
C ASN A 463 -23.08 8.35 32.59
N GLU A 464 -22.91 9.66 32.59
CA GLU A 464 -21.81 10.36 33.27
C GLU A 464 -21.75 10.14 34.79
N HIS A 465 -22.81 9.60 35.40
CA HIS A 465 -22.91 9.33 36.83
C HIS A 465 -22.73 7.84 37.17
N GLY A 466 -22.55 6.97 36.16
CA GLY A 466 -22.44 5.52 36.37
C GLY A 466 -23.78 4.79 36.52
N GLU A 467 -24.87 5.46 36.15
CA GLU A 467 -26.22 4.88 36.14
C GLU A 467 -26.49 4.18 34.82
N MET A 468 -27.28 3.12 34.89
CA MET A 468 -27.66 2.31 33.73
C MET A 468 -28.84 2.98 33.03
N ILE A 469 -28.70 3.26 31.75
CA ILE A 469 -29.76 3.79 30.89
C ILE A 469 -30.13 2.76 29.82
N ALA A 470 -31.43 2.59 29.60
CA ALA A 470 -31.95 1.62 28.62
C ALA A 470 -31.71 2.08 27.17
N SER A 471 -31.64 3.39 26.92
CA SER A 471 -31.30 3.95 25.62
C SER A 471 -29.79 3.96 25.40
N ILE A 472 -29.34 3.34 24.31
CA ILE A 472 -27.92 3.27 23.97
C ILE A 472 -27.50 4.58 23.30
N ASN A 473 -26.97 5.49 24.11
CA ASN A 473 -26.41 6.76 23.68
C ASN A 473 -24.90 6.78 23.88
N LEU A 474 -24.19 7.60 23.10
CA LEU A 474 -22.77 7.83 23.29
C LEU A 474 -22.53 8.83 24.44
N LEU A 475 -21.68 8.44 25.38
CA LEU A 475 -21.26 9.24 26.53
C LEU A 475 -20.32 10.36 26.10
N GLN A 476 -20.67 11.60 26.44
CA GLN A 476 -19.87 12.80 26.15
C GLN A 476 -18.85 13.07 27.26
N ILE A 477 -17.54 12.92 27.00
CA ILE A 477 -16.54 12.93 28.08
C ILE A 477 -15.97 14.30 28.46
N LYS A 478 -16.32 15.38 27.72
CA LYS A 478 -15.81 16.74 28.01
C LYS A 478 -16.10 17.19 29.45
N LYS A 479 -17.28 16.88 29.99
CA LYS A 479 -17.65 17.23 31.38
C LYS A 479 -16.89 16.39 32.43
N LEU A 480 -16.38 15.23 32.04
CA LEU A 480 -15.65 14.30 32.91
C LEU A 480 -14.15 14.57 32.91
N VAL A 481 -13.64 15.28 31.90
CA VAL A 481 -12.23 15.68 31.75
C VAL A 481 -12.11 17.22 31.78
N PRO A 482 -12.14 17.84 32.98
CA PRO A 482 -12.20 19.30 33.10
C PRO A 482 -10.92 20.02 32.67
N GLU A 483 -9.76 19.36 32.72
CA GLU A 483 -8.45 19.89 32.32
C GLU A 483 -7.78 18.93 31.31
N PRO A 484 -8.20 18.93 30.03
CA PRO A 484 -7.63 18.02 29.04
C PRO A 484 -6.17 18.39 28.75
N LYS A 485 -5.25 17.41 28.83
CA LYS A 485 -3.84 17.61 28.46
C LYS A 485 -3.63 17.71 26.96
N HIS A 486 -4.61 17.25 26.18
CA HIS A 486 -4.63 17.22 24.73
C HIS A 486 -5.93 17.85 24.21
N PRO A 487 -6.01 19.20 24.17
CA PRO A 487 -7.18 19.93 23.69
C PRO A 487 -7.59 19.57 22.25
N SER A 488 -6.65 19.08 21.44
CA SER A 488 -6.92 18.62 20.08
C SER A 488 -7.65 17.26 20.02
N TRP A 489 -7.70 16.49 21.11
CA TRP A 489 -8.33 15.17 21.18
C TRP A 489 -9.77 15.25 21.71
N ILE A 490 -10.04 16.22 22.59
CA ILE A 490 -11.36 16.65 23.05
C ILE A 490 -11.67 17.99 22.39
N ASP A 491 -12.30 17.97 21.22
CA ASP A 491 -12.68 19.17 20.44
C ASP A 491 -13.32 20.27 21.31
N TYR A 492 -12.98 21.53 21.03
CA TYR A 492 -13.32 22.70 21.84
C TYR A 492 -14.84 22.93 21.91
N ASP A 493 -15.59 22.64 20.84
CA ASP A 493 -17.03 22.87 20.79
C ASP A 493 -17.89 21.64 21.12
N LYS A 494 -17.45 20.44 20.72
CA LYS A 494 -18.28 19.21 20.81
C LYS A 494 -17.71 18.08 21.67
N GLY A 495 -16.45 18.15 22.12
CA GLY A 495 -15.73 17.09 22.86
C GLY A 495 -15.70 15.70 22.21
N ARG A 496 -15.23 14.67 22.94
CA ARG A 496 -15.14 13.27 22.47
C ARG A 496 -16.30 12.43 23.01
N LYS A 497 -16.79 11.48 22.20
CA LYS A 497 -17.87 10.56 22.53
C LYS A 497 -17.36 9.14 22.73
N LEU A 498 -17.90 8.41 23.71
CA LEU A 498 -17.60 7.02 23.97
C LEU A 498 -18.87 6.17 23.92
N LEU A 499 -18.80 4.99 23.32
CA LEU A 499 -19.76 3.93 23.60
C LEU A 499 -19.33 3.28 24.91
N PHE A 500 -20.13 3.41 25.97
CA PHE A 500 -19.83 2.80 27.26
C PHE A 500 -21.02 1.93 27.68
N LEU A 501 -20.86 0.62 27.56
CA LEU A 501 -21.90 -0.37 27.82
C LEU A 501 -21.53 -1.23 29.04
N LYS A 502 -22.52 -1.56 29.86
CA LYS A 502 -22.49 -2.69 30.79
C LYS A 502 -23.06 -3.91 30.07
N LEU A 503 -22.36 -5.04 30.17
CA LEU A 503 -22.77 -6.32 29.62
C LEU A 503 -23.05 -7.29 30.77
N ASP A 504 -24.26 -7.83 30.82
CA ASP A 504 -24.65 -8.88 31.77
C ASP A 504 -24.42 -10.23 31.11
N LEU A 505 -23.27 -10.83 31.42
CA LEU A 505 -22.83 -12.12 30.85
C LEU A 505 -23.29 -13.27 31.72
N LYS A 506 -23.83 -14.32 31.09
CA LYS A 506 -24.30 -15.52 31.77
C LYS A 506 -23.16 -16.21 32.51
N ASP A 507 -23.41 -16.64 33.75
CA ASP A 507 -22.46 -17.35 34.64
C ASP A 507 -21.17 -16.55 34.99
N GLN A 508 -21.24 -15.21 34.95
CA GLN A 508 -20.15 -14.33 35.39
C GLN A 508 -20.37 -13.68 36.77
N ASN A 509 -19.54 -14.06 37.76
CA ASN A 509 -19.47 -13.45 39.10
C ASN A 509 -18.82 -12.04 39.14
N GLY A 510 -18.79 -11.29 38.04
CA GLY A 510 -18.13 -9.99 37.96
C GLY A 510 -18.82 -9.03 37.00
N PHE A 511 -18.40 -7.78 36.99
CA PHE A 511 -19.00 -6.76 36.13
C PHE A 511 -18.18 -6.62 34.84
N SER A 512 -18.88 -6.69 33.70
CA SER A 512 -18.28 -6.57 32.37
C SER A 512 -18.71 -5.27 31.71
N TYR A 513 -17.76 -4.55 31.13
CA TYR A 513 -18.03 -3.31 30.42
C TYR A 513 -17.32 -3.26 29.07
N LEU A 514 -18.02 -2.77 28.06
CA LEU A 514 -17.47 -2.50 26.74
C LEU A 514 -17.31 -1.00 26.55
N ILE A 515 -16.10 -0.57 26.20
CA ILE A 515 -15.77 0.83 25.91
C ILE A 515 -15.28 0.91 24.47
N ASP A 516 -15.93 1.71 23.64
CA ASP A 516 -15.45 2.05 22.30
C ASP A 516 -15.40 3.56 22.11
N ILE A 517 -14.45 4.04 21.30
CA ILE A 517 -14.17 5.46 21.12
C ILE A 517 -14.75 5.89 19.78
N HIS A 518 -15.62 6.89 19.80
CA HIS A 518 -16.14 7.47 18.55
C HIS A 518 -15.03 8.22 17.80
N LYS A 519 -14.89 7.88 16.52
CA LYS A 519 -13.97 8.54 15.60
C LYS A 519 -14.54 9.90 15.22
N ASN A 520 -13.84 10.97 15.60
CA ASN A 520 -14.18 12.33 15.17
C ASN A 520 -13.59 12.61 13.77
N LYS A 521 -12.54 11.88 13.38
CA LYS A 521 -11.93 11.95 12.04
C LYS A 521 -11.77 10.54 11.46
N ASN A 522 -11.94 10.41 10.15
CA ASN A 522 -11.94 9.11 9.45
C ASN A 522 -10.61 8.33 9.50
N HIS A 523 -9.49 8.98 9.86
CA HIS A 523 -8.17 8.34 9.98
C HIS A 523 -7.85 7.88 11.41
N GLU A 524 -8.73 8.13 12.38
CA GLU A 524 -8.50 7.69 13.76
C GLU A 524 -8.75 6.18 13.88
N ALA A 525 -7.78 5.42 14.37
CA ALA A 525 -7.91 3.99 14.61
C ALA A 525 -7.89 3.70 16.12
N PHE A 526 -9.01 3.21 16.64
CA PHE A 526 -9.13 2.77 18.03
C PHE A 526 -9.46 1.28 18.07
N CYS A 527 -9.37 0.67 19.26
CA CYS A 527 -9.90 -0.66 19.53
C CYS A 527 -11.03 -0.52 20.55
N ALA A 528 -12.00 -1.43 20.51
CA ALA A 528 -12.94 -1.55 21.61
C ALA A 528 -12.26 -2.28 22.78
N PHE A 529 -12.60 -1.92 24.01
CA PHE A 529 -12.04 -2.50 25.22
C PHE A 529 -13.14 -3.17 26.02
N LEU A 530 -13.02 -4.48 26.20
CA LEU A 530 -13.84 -5.24 27.15
C LEU A 530 -13.08 -5.33 28.47
N ILE A 531 -13.58 -4.65 29.50
CA ILE A 531 -12.99 -4.62 30.84
C ILE A 531 -13.84 -5.40 31.83
N PHE A 532 -13.17 -6.02 32.79
CA PHE A 532 -13.78 -6.75 33.88
C PHE A 532 -13.37 -6.12 35.21
N THR A 533 -14.34 -5.92 36.10
CA THR A 533 -14.14 -5.37 37.44
C THR A 533 -14.79 -6.28 38.47
N GLN A 534 -14.26 -6.26 39.70
CA GLN A 534 -14.81 -7.06 40.80
C GLN A 534 -16.12 -6.46 41.32
N ASN A 535 -16.19 -5.13 41.38
CA ASN A 535 -17.34 -4.36 41.83
C ASN A 535 -17.87 -3.48 40.70
N LYS A 536 -19.13 -3.05 40.81
CA LYS A 536 -19.72 -2.05 39.91
C LYS A 536 -18.86 -0.78 39.92
N LEU A 537 -18.56 -0.25 38.74
CA LEU A 537 -17.80 1.00 38.61
C LEU A 537 -18.55 2.16 39.30
N THR A 538 -17.83 2.91 40.13
CA THR A 538 -18.33 4.15 40.74
C THR A 538 -18.16 5.34 39.78
N SER A 539 -18.88 6.44 40.03
CA SER A 539 -18.73 7.69 39.26
C SER A 539 -17.27 8.17 39.20
N GLU A 540 -16.55 8.11 40.32
CA GLU A 540 -15.12 8.48 40.37
C GLU A 540 -14.23 7.55 39.54
N GLN A 541 -14.52 6.25 39.52
CA GLN A 541 -13.79 5.29 38.69
C GLN A 541 -14.06 5.51 37.19
N ILE A 542 -15.31 5.82 36.81
CA ILE A 542 -15.68 6.16 35.42
C ILE A 542 -14.98 7.44 34.99
N LYS A 543 -14.99 8.47 35.84
CA LYS A 543 -14.27 9.72 35.60
C LYS A 543 -12.77 9.48 35.42
N LYS A 544 -12.17 8.66 36.28
CA LYS A 544 -10.76 8.26 36.17
C LYS A 544 -10.47 7.52 34.86
N ILE A 545 -11.34 6.59 34.42
CA ILE A 545 -11.21 5.93 33.11
C ILE A 545 -11.21 6.97 31.97
N CYS A 546 -12.15 7.93 32.00
CA CYS A 546 -12.26 8.96 30.95
C CYS A 546 -11.03 9.88 30.90
N ILE A 547 -10.50 10.27 32.06
CA ILE A 547 -9.27 11.07 32.17
C ILE A 547 -8.07 10.30 31.61
N GLU A 548 -7.92 9.02 31.98
CA GLU A 548 -6.78 8.23 31.52
C GLU A 548 -6.88 7.86 30.03
N LEU A 549 -8.09 7.69 29.50
CA LEU A 549 -8.32 7.56 28.05
C LEU A 549 -7.85 8.82 27.30
N GLU A 550 -8.10 10.01 27.84
CA GLU A 550 -7.62 11.28 27.29
C GLU A 550 -6.11 11.41 27.38
N ASN A 551 -5.53 11.17 28.57
CA ASN A 551 -4.08 11.18 28.79
C ASN A 551 -3.35 10.27 27.80
N ALA A 552 -3.94 9.11 27.49
CA ALA A 552 -3.37 8.12 26.57
C ALA A 552 -3.82 8.28 25.12
N LYS A 553 -4.65 9.27 24.80
CA LYS A 553 -5.25 9.48 23.46
C LYS A 553 -5.94 8.23 22.90
N GLY A 554 -6.61 7.46 23.76
CA GLY A 554 -7.31 6.23 23.38
C GLY A 554 -6.43 4.99 23.19
N ILE A 555 -5.12 5.08 23.42
CA ILE A 555 -4.19 3.93 23.35
C ILE A 555 -4.30 3.10 24.64
N LYS A 556 -4.27 1.76 24.52
CA LYS A 556 -4.40 0.75 25.61
C LYS A 556 -3.64 1.06 26.93
N LYS A 557 -2.61 1.91 26.90
CA LYS A 557 -1.82 2.33 28.07
C LYS A 557 -2.65 2.93 29.21
N TRP A 558 -3.82 3.51 28.93
CA TRP A 558 -4.71 4.07 29.97
C TRP A 558 -5.06 3.05 31.07
N ALA A 559 -5.19 1.77 30.72
CA ALA A 559 -5.60 0.74 31.67
C ALA A 559 -4.55 0.46 32.76
N LEU A 560 -3.27 0.76 32.52
CA LEU A 560 -2.21 0.64 33.52
C LEU A 560 -2.44 1.58 34.71
N TYR A 561 -3.15 2.69 34.50
CA TYR A 561 -3.45 3.67 35.53
C TYR A 561 -4.80 3.40 36.24
N CYS A 562 -5.51 2.35 35.80
CA CYS A 562 -6.80 1.89 36.34
C CYS A 562 -6.74 0.45 36.89
N ASP A 563 -5.56 -0.14 36.99
CA ASP A 563 -5.30 -1.51 37.47
C ASP A 563 -5.86 -1.80 38.88
N SER A 564 -5.91 -0.77 39.73
CA SER A 564 -6.51 -0.81 41.07
C SER A 564 -7.97 -1.30 41.12
N PHE A 565 -8.71 -1.25 40.00
CA PHE A 565 -10.09 -1.76 39.92
C PHE A 565 -10.42 -2.52 38.63
N ILE A 566 -9.56 -2.47 37.61
CA ILE A 566 -9.67 -3.29 36.39
C ILE A 566 -8.74 -4.50 36.54
N HIS A 567 -9.33 -5.69 36.71
CA HIS A 567 -8.54 -6.91 36.90
C HIS A 567 -8.23 -7.64 35.59
N LYS A 568 -9.06 -7.46 34.55
CA LYS A 568 -8.83 -8.03 33.22
C LYS A 568 -9.32 -7.05 32.15
N MET A 569 -8.55 -6.92 31.08
CA MET A 569 -8.94 -6.13 29.91
C MET A 569 -8.57 -6.86 28.62
N ILE A 570 -9.51 -6.92 27.70
CA ILE A 570 -9.37 -7.49 26.36
C ILE A 570 -9.55 -6.36 25.35
N ALA A 571 -8.55 -6.13 24.51
CA ALA A 571 -8.68 -5.23 23.38
C ALA A 571 -9.25 -6.00 22.18
N ILE A 572 -10.32 -5.48 21.61
CA ILE A 572 -11.03 -6.05 20.48
C ILE A 572 -10.77 -5.16 19.27
N LYS A 573 -10.05 -5.70 18.29
CA LYS A 573 -9.78 -4.98 17.06
C LYS A 573 -11.04 -4.90 16.20
N HIS A 574 -11.19 -3.76 15.57
CA HIS A 574 -12.21 -3.42 14.59
C HIS A 574 -11.95 -4.13 13.25
N LEU A 575 -12.19 -5.46 13.17
CA LEU A 575 -11.84 -6.30 12.00
C LEU A 575 -13.02 -6.81 11.15
N TYR A 576 -14.26 -6.75 11.64
CA TYR A 576 -15.46 -7.39 11.07
C TYR A 576 -16.37 -6.44 10.27
N ALA A 577 -16.72 -6.76 9.03
CA ALA A 577 -17.41 -5.83 8.14
C ALA A 577 -18.94 -5.82 8.29
N THR A 578 -19.53 -6.75 9.05
CA THR A 578 -20.99 -6.89 9.20
C THR A 578 -21.42 -7.10 10.66
N PRO A 579 -22.68 -6.79 11.03
CA PRO A 579 -23.24 -7.12 12.33
C PRO A 579 -23.16 -8.62 12.68
N ASP A 580 -23.38 -9.51 11.71
CA ASP A 580 -23.33 -10.97 11.92
C ASP A 580 -21.92 -11.47 12.26
N GLU A 581 -20.89 -10.94 11.59
CA GLU A 581 -19.50 -11.26 11.90
C GLU A 581 -19.12 -10.78 13.31
N TRP A 582 -19.53 -9.56 13.68
CA TRP A 582 -19.37 -9.05 15.03
C TRP A 582 -20.10 -9.90 16.07
N LYS A 583 -21.34 -10.32 15.79
CA LYS A 583 -22.15 -11.17 16.65
C LYS A 583 -21.46 -12.52 16.89
N ASN A 584 -20.96 -13.16 15.84
CA ASN A 584 -20.21 -14.40 15.94
C ASN A 584 -18.91 -14.24 16.76
N ARG A 585 -18.21 -13.11 16.59
CA ARG A 585 -17.03 -12.81 17.40
C ARG A 585 -17.38 -12.66 18.88
N PHE A 586 -18.40 -11.87 19.21
CA PHE A 586 -18.82 -11.66 20.60
C PHE A 586 -19.29 -12.97 21.24
N LYS A 587 -20.09 -13.76 20.52
CA LYS A 587 -20.54 -15.09 20.97
C LYS A 587 -19.37 -16.02 21.30
N ASN A 588 -18.41 -16.15 20.39
CA ASN A 588 -17.21 -16.97 20.61
C ASN A 588 -16.35 -16.45 21.77
N LEU A 589 -16.20 -15.12 21.89
CA LEU A 589 -15.46 -14.50 22.97
C LEU A 589 -16.12 -14.79 24.33
N PHE A 590 -17.43 -14.57 24.45
CA PHE A 590 -18.15 -14.79 25.71
C PHE A 590 -18.18 -16.27 26.11
N ILE A 591 -18.34 -17.20 25.15
CA ILE A 591 -18.23 -18.64 25.42
C ILE A 591 -16.82 -19.02 25.90
N SER A 592 -15.76 -18.47 25.29
CA SER A 592 -14.38 -18.75 25.73
C SER A 592 -14.12 -18.27 27.17
N LEU A 593 -14.73 -17.14 27.56
CA LEU A 593 -14.61 -16.59 28.91
C LEU A 593 -15.35 -17.41 29.97
N GLN A 594 -16.33 -18.23 29.57
CA GLN A 594 -16.99 -19.19 30.46
C GLN A 594 -16.14 -20.45 30.67
N LYS A 595 -15.37 -20.89 29.65
CA LYS A 595 -14.50 -22.07 29.73
C LYS A 595 -13.24 -21.87 30.57
N ASP A 596 -12.73 -20.65 30.66
CA ASP A 596 -11.59 -20.30 31.53
C ASP A 596 -11.90 -20.41 33.05
N LYS A 597 -13.12 -20.85 33.43
CA LYS A 597 -13.55 -21.04 34.83
C LYS A 597 -13.74 -22.52 35.24
N SER A 598 -13.67 -23.47 34.31
CA SER A 598 -13.84 -24.91 34.58
C SER A 598 -12.52 -25.60 34.92
#